data_AF-B0JMA7-F1
#
_entry.id   AF-B0JMA7-F1
#
_cell.length_a   1.000
_cell.length_b   1.000
_cell.length_c   1.000
_cell.angle_alpha   90.00
_cell.angle_beta   90.00
_cell.angle_gamma   90.00
#
_symmetry.space_group_name_H-M   'P 1'
#
loop_
_entity.id
_entity.type
_entity.pdbx_description
1 polymer ?
#
loop_
_entity_poly.entity_id
_entity_poly.type
_entity_poly.pdbx_seq_one_letter_code
_entity_poly.pdbx_strand_id
1 'polypeptide(L)'
;MGVALTVAFVVLLLSLGVEFLASYLGAQKVGASNWSQIGLVVGLLAGIFGLLPALPIGGPIIGLFVGPVVGAFLGEYAYRRDLELTPRLQQSLKVCVGIVVGTVIGHVAKAMLATAAVIVFIVTTWPNLSSVISYQLSVISYQLSVFRT
;
A
#
# COMPACT_ATOMS: atom_id res chain seq x y z
N MET A 1 -21.08 10.39 -2.32
CA MET A 1 -20.23 9.70 -1.32
C MET A 1 -19.83 8.29 -1.75
N GLY A 2 -20.77 7.44 -2.21
CA GLY A 2 -20.44 6.05 -2.58
C GLY A 2 -19.42 5.89 -3.73
N VAL A 3 -19.55 6.68 -4.81
CA VAL A 3 -18.69 6.53 -6.00
C VAL A 3 -17.21 6.79 -5.68
N ALA A 4 -16.90 7.85 -4.94
CA ALA A 4 -15.52 8.18 -4.55
C ALA A 4 -14.89 7.10 -3.65
N LEU A 5 -15.68 6.56 -2.71
CA LEU A 5 -15.27 5.46 -1.84
C LEU A 5 -15.03 4.17 -2.62
N THR A 6 -15.92 3.81 -3.55
CA THR A 6 -15.75 2.63 -4.40
C THR A 6 -14.49 2.76 -5.27
N VAL A 7 -14.26 3.92 -5.87
CA VAL A 7 -13.06 4.15 -6.70
C VAL A 7 -11.79 4.10 -5.86
N ALA A 8 -11.77 4.72 -4.68
CA ALA A 8 -10.64 4.64 -3.77
C ALA A 8 -10.36 3.20 -3.34
N PHE A 9 -11.40 2.41 -3.05
CA PHE A 9 -11.26 1.01 -2.69
C PHE A 9 -10.71 0.15 -3.84
N VAL A 10 -11.20 0.36 -5.07
CA VAL A 10 -10.69 -0.33 -6.27
C VAL A 10 -9.23 0.03 -6.53
N VAL A 11 -8.87 1.32 -6.41
CA VAL A 11 -7.49 1.78 -6.59
C VAL A 11 -6.57 1.23 -5.49
N LEU A 12 -7.08 1.08 -4.26
CA LEU A 12 -6.35 0.44 -3.17
C LEU A 12 -6.05 -1.03 -3.49
N LEU A 13 -7.03 -1.80 -3.97
CA LEU A 13 -6.81 -3.19 -4.37
C LEU A 13 -5.83 -3.32 -5.55
N LEU A 14 -5.96 -2.46 -6.56
CA LEU A 14 -5.02 -2.39 -7.68
C LEU A 14 -3.60 -2.07 -7.20
N SER A 15 -3.47 -1.12 -6.26
CA SER A 15 -2.19 -0.74 -5.68
C SER A 15 -1.53 -1.90 -4.93
N LEU A 16 -2.30 -2.71 -4.19
CA LEU A 16 -1.80 -3.93 -3.55
C LEU A 16 -1.28 -4.94 -4.60
N GLY A 17 -2.01 -5.11 -5.70
CA GLY A 17 -1.58 -5.95 -6.82
C GLY A 17 -0.27 -5.47 -7.45
N VAL A 18 -0.15 -4.17 -7.71
CA VAL A 18 1.08 -3.56 -8.23
C VAL A 18 2.25 -3.73 -7.26
N GLU A 19 2.02 -3.57 -5.95
CA GLU A 19 3.07 -3.77 -4.94
C GLU A 19 3.58 -5.21 -4.92
N PHE A 20 2.64 -6.16 -4.95
CA PHE A 20 2.97 -7.57 -4.96
C PHE A 20 3.77 -7.92 -6.22
N LEU A 21 3.33 -7.44 -7.38
CA LEU A 21 4.01 -7.72 -8.65
C LEU A 21 5.40 -7.07 -8.72
N ALA A 22 5.52 -5.84 -8.24
CA ALA A 22 6.78 -5.10 -8.21
C ALA A 22 7.82 -5.75 -7.29
N SER A 23 7.39 -6.16 -6.09
CA SER A 23 8.25 -6.87 -5.13
C SER A 23 8.62 -8.28 -5.61
N TYR A 24 7.67 -9.01 -6.22
CA TYR A 24 7.89 -10.32 -6.82
C TYR A 24 8.90 -10.28 -7.98
N LEU A 25 8.71 -9.36 -8.93
CA LEU A 25 9.63 -9.15 -10.06
C LEU A 25 10.99 -8.64 -9.58
N GLY A 26 11.01 -7.79 -8.54
CA GLY A 26 12.23 -7.33 -7.88
C GLY A 26 13.05 -8.48 -7.30
N ALA A 27 12.39 -9.43 -6.61
CA ALA A 27 13.03 -10.63 -6.10
C ALA A 27 13.57 -11.52 -7.23
N GLN A 28 12.75 -11.82 -8.25
CA GLN A 28 13.14 -12.70 -9.35
C GLN A 28 14.32 -12.16 -10.17
N LYS A 29 14.36 -10.85 -10.44
CA LYS A 29 15.45 -10.22 -11.22
C LYS A 29 16.83 -10.43 -10.59
N VAL A 30 16.90 -10.73 -9.30
CA VAL A 30 18.15 -10.90 -8.57
C VAL A 30 18.48 -12.36 -8.27
N GLY A 31 17.68 -13.30 -8.79
CA GLY A 31 17.89 -14.75 -8.65
C GLY A 31 17.35 -15.32 -7.33
N ALA A 32 16.22 -14.79 -6.84
CA ALA A 32 15.54 -15.31 -5.67
C ALA A 32 15.03 -16.75 -5.85
N SER A 33 15.19 -17.59 -4.82
CA SER A 33 14.62 -18.94 -4.77
C SER A 33 13.10 -18.91 -4.65
N ASN A 34 12.44 -20.02 -5.00
CA ASN A 34 11.02 -20.25 -4.76
C ASN A 34 10.66 -20.08 -3.26
N TRP A 35 11.58 -20.41 -2.35
CA TRP A 35 11.40 -20.21 -0.91
C TRP A 35 11.43 -18.75 -0.49
N SER A 36 12.20 -17.91 -1.19
CA SER A 36 12.17 -16.47 -0.96
C SER A 36 10.85 -15.85 -1.43
N GLN A 37 10.28 -16.34 -2.53
CA GLN A 37 8.95 -15.91 -2.98
C GLN A 37 7.85 -16.29 -1.98
N ILE A 38 7.90 -17.50 -1.44
CA ILE A 38 6.97 -17.93 -0.37
C ILE A 38 7.19 -17.07 0.88
N GLY A 39 8.44 -16.84 1.26
CA GLY A 39 8.81 -15.95 2.37
C GLY A 39 8.29 -14.52 2.17
N LEU A 40 8.34 -13.99 0.95
CA LEU A 40 7.79 -12.69 0.58
C LEU A 40 6.29 -12.63 0.79
N VAL A 41 5.55 -13.65 0.32
CA VAL A 41 4.09 -13.75 0.49
C VAL A 41 3.74 -13.88 1.97
N VAL A 42 4.40 -14.78 2.70
CA VAL A 42 4.16 -14.99 4.13
C VAL A 42 4.53 -13.74 4.93
N GLY A 43 5.61 -13.06 4.57
CA GLY A 43 6.03 -11.80 5.18
C GLY A 43 5.06 -10.65 4.89
N LEU A 44 4.51 -10.59 3.69
CA LEU A 44 3.44 -9.64 3.33
C LEU A 44 2.17 -9.93 4.14
N LEU A 45 1.73 -11.19 4.20
CA LEU A 45 0.57 -11.60 4.99
C LEU A 45 0.80 -11.35 6.48
N ALA A 46 1.97 -11.68 7.02
CA ALA A 46 2.33 -11.38 8.40
C ALA A 46 2.43 -9.86 8.66
N GLY A 47 2.85 -9.07 7.67
CA GLY A 47 2.77 -7.61 7.73
C GLY A 47 1.31 -7.11 7.77
N ILE A 48 0.44 -7.71 6.95
CA ILE A 48 -0.98 -7.37 6.89
C ILE A 48 -1.74 -7.81 8.15
N PHE A 49 -1.45 -8.98 8.71
CA PHE A 49 -2.18 -9.54 9.85
C PHE A 49 -1.52 -9.24 11.20
N GLY A 50 -0.20 -9.08 11.25
CA GLY A 50 0.59 -8.90 12.47
C GLY A 50 1.06 -7.47 12.74
N LEU A 51 1.19 -6.60 11.73
CA LEU A 51 1.60 -5.20 11.86
C LEU A 51 0.50 -4.16 11.58
N LEU A 52 -0.66 -4.57 11.05
CA LEU A 52 -1.88 -3.76 11.11
C LEU A 52 -2.46 -3.60 12.54
N PRO A 53 -2.35 -4.55 13.50
CA PRO A 53 -3.16 -4.43 14.72
C PRO A 53 -2.70 -3.51 15.87
N ALA A 54 -1.47 -2.97 15.96
CA ALA A 54 -1.05 -2.50 17.31
C ALA A 54 0.02 -1.42 17.54
N LEU A 55 0.58 -0.67 16.56
CA LEU A 55 1.66 0.30 16.89
C LEU A 55 1.33 1.80 16.61
N PRO A 56 1.28 2.67 17.62
CA PRO A 56 0.98 4.11 17.50
C PRO A 56 1.98 4.96 16.69
N ILE A 57 3.14 4.41 16.31
CA ILE A 57 4.27 5.21 15.79
C ILE A 57 4.69 4.79 14.36
N GLY A 58 4.07 3.77 13.75
CA GLY A 58 4.40 3.41 12.35
C GLY A 58 3.68 2.18 11.79
N GLY A 59 2.35 2.27 11.65
CA GLY A 59 1.45 1.13 11.40
C GLY A 59 1.60 0.37 10.06
N PRO A 60 0.51 0.18 9.27
CA PRO A 60 0.43 -0.75 8.13
C PRO A 60 1.57 -0.62 7.12
N ILE A 61 2.08 0.60 6.95
CA ILE A 61 3.03 1.00 5.92
C ILE A 61 4.39 0.33 6.16
N ILE A 62 4.85 0.26 7.42
CA ILE A 62 6.12 -0.39 7.74
C ILE A 62 5.97 -1.91 7.59
N GLY A 63 4.86 -2.48 8.06
CA GLY A 63 4.59 -3.92 7.89
C GLY A 63 4.50 -4.36 6.44
N LEU A 64 3.87 -3.56 5.57
CA LEU A 64 3.75 -3.87 4.15
C LEU A 64 5.06 -3.77 3.38
N PHE A 65 6.00 -2.94 3.84
CA PHE A 65 7.31 -2.80 3.18
C PHE A 65 8.37 -3.73 3.78
N VAL A 66 8.45 -3.77 5.11
CA VAL A 66 9.44 -4.55 5.85
C VAL A 66 9.05 -6.03 5.90
N GLY A 67 7.77 -6.35 5.99
CA GLY A 67 7.26 -7.73 6.01
C GLY A 67 7.75 -8.56 4.82
N PRO A 68 7.51 -8.13 3.56
CA PRO A 68 8.01 -8.81 2.36
C PRO A 68 9.53 -8.95 2.34
N VAL A 69 10.27 -7.90 2.70
CA VAL A 69 11.74 -7.91 2.67
C VAL A 69 12.32 -8.89 3.70
N VAL A 70 11.82 -8.82 4.95
CA VAL A 70 12.26 -9.70 6.03
C VAL A 70 11.81 -11.14 5.79
N GLY A 71 10.58 -11.33 5.31
CA GLY A 71 10.04 -12.64 4.96
C GLY A 71 10.81 -13.30 3.82
N ALA A 72 11.14 -12.54 2.77
CA ALA A 72 11.97 -13.01 1.66
C ALA A 72 13.40 -13.34 2.10
N PHE A 73 13.97 -12.54 3.01
CA PHE A 73 15.29 -12.78 3.61
C PHE A 73 15.29 -14.08 4.43
N LEU A 74 14.33 -14.24 5.34
CA LEU A 74 14.19 -15.47 6.14
C LEU A 74 13.92 -16.69 5.25
N GLY A 75 13.12 -16.55 4.20
CA GLY A 75 12.82 -17.62 3.25
C GLY A 75 14.05 -18.09 2.47
N GLU A 76 14.85 -17.16 1.93
CA GLU A 76 16.11 -17.50 1.24
C GLU A 76 17.15 -18.07 2.22
N TYR A 77 17.26 -17.46 3.41
CA TYR A 77 18.19 -17.89 4.45
C TYR A 77 17.88 -19.29 4.99
N ALA A 78 16.60 -19.61 5.18
CA ALA A 78 16.15 -20.91 5.66
C ALA A 78 16.30 -22.02 4.61
N TYR A 79 16.17 -21.73 3.32
CA TYR A 79 16.28 -22.73 2.26
C TYR A 79 17.73 -23.17 1.98
N ARG A 80 18.70 -22.24 1.97
CA ARG A 80 20.09 -22.56 1.61
C ARG A 80 20.90 -23.19 2.75
N ARG A 81 20.29 -24.03 3.60
CA ARG A 81 20.91 -24.65 4.80
C ARG A 81 22.24 -25.35 4.53
N ASP A 82 22.46 -25.87 3.33
CA ASP A 82 23.65 -26.61 2.90
C ASP A 82 24.90 -25.78 2.51
N LEU A 83 24.78 -24.47 2.27
CA LEU A 83 25.93 -23.63 1.89
C LEU A 83 26.57 -22.95 3.11
N GLU A 84 27.84 -22.55 2.99
CA GLU A 84 28.56 -21.76 3.99
C GLU A 84 27.80 -20.47 4.35
N LEU A 85 27.90 -20.00 5.59
CA LEU A 85 27.14 -18.85 6.11
C LEU A 85 27.38 -17.55 5.31
N THR A 86 28.61 -17.35 4.83
CA THR A 86 29.05 -16.13 4.14
C THR A 86 28.37 -15.92 2.77
N PRO A 87 28.39 -16.88 1.81
CA PRO A 87 27.71 -16.72 0.52
C PRO A 87 26.16 -16.66 0.65
N ARG A 88 25.60 -17.28 1.70
CA ARG A 88 24.14 -17.28 1.95
C ARG A 88 23.59 -15.91 2.31
N LEU A 89 24.30 -15.20 3.19
CA LEU A 89 23.92 -13.84 3.59
C LEU A 89 24.06 -12.87 2.43
N GLN A 90 25.13 -12.97 1.64
CA GLN A 90 25.33 -12.12 0.47
C GLN A 90 24.19 -12.28 -0.55
N GLN A 91 23.76 -13.52 -0.83
CA GLN A 91 22.65 -13.74 -1.75
C GLN A 91 21.31 -13.25 -1.19
N SER A 92 21.04 -13.50 0.10
CA SER A 92 19.80 -13.04 0.73
C SER A 92 19.72 -11.50 0.75
N LEU A 93 20.83 -10.82 1.03
CA LEU A 93 20.93 -9.35 0.93
C LEU A 93 20.73 -8.86 -0.50
N LYS A 94 21.30 -9.56 -1.50
CA LYS A 94 21.09 -9.25 -2.92
C LYS A 94 19.60 -9.29 -3.26
N VAL A 95 18.88 -10.32 -2.80
CA VAL A 95 17.43 -10.45 -2.99
C VAL A 95 16.68 -9.31 -2.30
N CYS A 96 17.04 -8.95 -1.07
CA CYS A 96 16.46 -7.79 -0.38
C CYS A 96 16.62 -6.50 -1.18
N VAL A 97 17.82 -6.23 -1.70
CA VAL A 97 18.08 -5.07 -2.57
C VAL A 97 17.21 -5.14 -3.83
N GLY A 98 17.09 -6.31 -4.45
CA GLY A 98 16.21 -6.54 -5.59
C GLY A 98 14.75 -6.20 -5.32
N ILE A 99 14.23 -6.66 -4.19
CA ILE A 99 12.87 -6.37 -3.73
C ILE A 99 12.71 -4.87 -3.52
N VAL A 100 13.63 -4.22 -2.79
CA VAL A 100 13.58 -2.78 -2.52
C VAL A 100 13.55 -1.99 -3.82
N VAL A 101 14.45 -2.27 -4.77
CA VAL A 101 14.48 -1.60 -6.07
C VAL A 101 13.19 -1.87 -6.85
N GLY A 102 12.69 -3.10 -6.84
CA GLY A 102 11.41 -3.47 -7.45
C GLY A 102 10.25 -2.67 -6.87
N THR A 103 10.12 -2.62 -5.55
CA THR A 103 9.09 -1.83 -4.86
C THR A 103 9.20 -0.34 -5.13
N VAL A 104 10.40 0.24 -5.18
CA VAL A 104 10.57 1.66 -5.53
C VAL A 104 9.98 1.95 -6.92
N ILE A 105 10.23 1.08 -7.89
CA ILE A 105 9.63 1.19 -9.24
C ILE A 105 8.10 1.00 -9.16
N GLY A 106 7.62 0.05 -8.36
CA GLY A 106 6.18 -0.16 -8.12
C GLY A 106 5.48 1.06 -7.50
N HIS A 107 6.16 1.79 -6.63
CA HIS A 107 5.65 3.02 -6.02
C HIS A 107 5.41 4.12 -7.06
N VAL A 108 6.23 4.18 -8.13
CA VAL A 108 6.00 5.11 -9.24
C VAL A 108 4.70 4.78 -9.98
N ALA A 109 4.45 3.50 -10.27
CA ALA A 109 3.20 3.07 -10.90
C ALA A 109 1.97 3.32 -10.00
N LYS A 110 2.10 3.07 -8.70
CA LYS A 110 1.06 3.44 -7.72
C LYS A 110 0.81 4.94 -7.65
N ALA A 111 1.84 5.77 -7.75
CA ALA A 111 1.68 7.22 -7.71
C ALA A 111 0.79 7.71 -8.86
N MET A 112 0.91 7.09 -10.05
CA MET A 112 0.02 7.37 -11.18
C MET A 112 -1.43 6.96 -10.88
N LEU A 113 -1.63 5.74 -10.36
CA LEU A 113 -2.95 5.24 -9.93
C LEU A 113 -3.59 6.12 -8.83
N ALA A 114 -2.80 6.56 -7.86
CA ALA A 114 -3.23 7.42 -6.77
C ALA A 114 -3.64 8.81 -7.29
N THR A 115 -2.89 9.37 -8.24
CA THR A 115 -3.21 10.66 -8.85
C THR A 115 -4.57 10.61 -9.57
N ALA A 116 -4.84 9.52 -10.31
CA ALA A 116 -6.13 9.30 -10.95
C ALA A 116 -7.27 9.23 -9.92
N ALA A 117 -7.07 8.54 -8.80
CA ALA A 117 -8.06 8.48 -7.72
C ALA A 117 -8.35 9.85 -7.11
N VAL A 118 -7.33 10.68 -6.91
CA VAL A 118 -7.47 12.05 -6.39
C VAL A 118 -8.29 12.92 -7.36
N ILE A 119 -8.05 12.82 -8.67
CA ILE A 119 -8.84 13.55 -9.67
C ILE A 119 -10.31 13.15 -9.58
N VAL A 120 -10.60 11.84 -9.56
CA VAL A 120 -11.98 11.35 -9.44
C VAL A 120 -12.61 11.82 -8.14
N PHE A 121 -11.86 11.81 -7.03
CA PHE A 121 -12.33 12.32 -5.75
C PHE A 121 -12.71 13.81 -5.82
N ILE A 122 -11.88 14.66 -6.42
CA ILE A 122 -12.17 16.09 -6.57
C ILE A 122 -13.43 16.30 -7.42
N VAL A 123 -13.51 15.65 -8.58
CA VAL A 123 -14.65 15.79 -9.50
C VAL A 123 -15.96 15.31 -8.87
N THR A 124 -15.92 14.21 -8.13
CA THR A 124 -17.14 13.61 -7.56
C THR A 124 -17.51 14.18 -6.20
N THR A 125 -16.57 14.69 -5.41
CA THR A 125 -16.83 15.13 -4.03
C THR A 125 -16.99 16.64 -3.92
N TRP A 126 -16.20 17.43 -4.66
CA TRP A 126 -16.23 18.89 -4.57
C TRP A 126 -17.58 19.52 -4.91
N PRO A 127 -18.31 19.07 -5.97
CA PRO A 127 -19.64 19.61 -6.27
C PRO A 127 -20.71 19.26 -5.22
N ASN A 128 -20.51 18.16 -4.50
CA ASN A 128 -21.42 17.77 -3.41
C ASN A 128 -21.19 18.61 -2.14
N LEU A 129 -20.00 19.17 -1.96
CA LEU A 129 -19.71 20.03 -0.80
C LEU A 129 -20.35 21.41 -0.96
N SER A 130 -20.30 21.99 -2.17
CA SER A 130 -20.92 23.29 -2.45
C SER A 130 -22.44 23.24 -2.31
N SER A 131 -23.10 22.18 -2.77
CA SER A 131 -24.55 22.02 -2.63
C SER A 131 -25.01 21.93 -1.17
N VAL A 132 -24.23 21.24 -0.32
CA VAL A 132 -24.51 21.14 1.13
C VAL A 132 -24.32 22.50 1.80
N ILE A 133 -23.26 23.24 1.49
CA ILE A 133 -23.01 24.58 2.08
C ILE A 133 -24.11 25.56 1.67
N SER A 134 -24.53 25.57 0.40
CA SER A 134 -25.64 26.41 -0.07
C SER A 134 -26.96 26.06 0.64
N TYR A 135 -27.23 24.77 0.88
CA TYR A 135 -28.39 24.34 1.67
C TYR A 135 -28.34 24.86 3.11
N GLN A 136 -27.19 24.73 3.78
CA GLN A 136 -27.01 25.20 5.16
C GLN A 136 -27.19 26.72 5.27
N LEU A 137 -26.63 27.49 4.33
CA LEU A 137 -26.80 28.96 4.28
C LEU A 137 -28.26 29.37 4.02
N SER A 138 -28.98 28.62 3.18
CA SER A 138 -30.40 28.86 2.93
C SER A 138 -31.24 28.61 4.19
N VAL A 139 -30.97 27.51 4.91
CA VAL A 139 -31.65 27.18 6.18
C VAL A 139 -31.37 28.24 7.25
N ILE A 140 -30.11 28.66 7.40
CA ILE A 140 -29.73 29.71 8.37
C ILE A 140 -30.41 31.04 8.04
N SER A 141 -30.44 31.44 6.76
CA SER A 141 -31.12 32.66 6.32
C SER A 141 -32.62 32.62 6.59
N TYR A 142 -33.26 31.45 6.41
CA TYR A 142 -34.68 31.26 6.71
C TYR A 142 -34.97 31.44 8.21
N GLN A 143 -34.16 30.82 9.08
CA GLN A 143 -34.30 30.96 10.53
C GLN A 143 -34.12 32.40 11.01
N LEU A 144 -33.14 33.13 10.46
CA LEU A 144 -32.91 34.54 10.75
C LEU A 144 -34.07 35.44 10.28
N SER A 145 -34.74 35.09 9.17
CA SER A 145 -35.90 35.82 8.68
C SER A 145 -37.12 35.63 9.58
N VAL A 146 -37.35 34.41 10.08
CA VAL A 146 -38.46 34.08 11.00
C VAL A 146 -38.27 34.75 12.36
N PHE A 147 -37.03 34.86 12.84
CA PHE A 147 -36.73 35.55 14.11
C PHE A 147 -36.87 37.09 14.02
N ARG A 148 -36.93 37.65 12.81
CA ARG A 148 -37.00 39.10 12.57
C ARG A 148 -38.46 39.61 12.44
N THR A 149 -39.44 38.72 12.36
CA THR A 149 -40.90 39.01 12.41
C THR A 149 -41.45 38.77 13.81
#